data_AF-G3MT32-F1
#
_entry.id   AF-G3MT32-F1
#
_cell.length_a   1.000
_cell.length_b   1.000
_cell.length_c   1.000
_cell.angle_alpha   90.00
_cell.angle_beta   90.00
_cell.angle_gamma   90.00
#
_symmetry.space_group_name_H-M   'P 1'
#
loop_
_entity.id
_entity.type
_entity.pdbx_description
1 polymer ?
#
loop_
_entity_poly.entity_id
_entity_poly.type
_entity_poly.pdbx_seq_one_letter_code
_entity_poly.pdbx_strand_id
1 'polypeptide(L)'
;MVPSSWPMKLLWIVVASYKIAFSTRTQESAFDPSHGGVLRFEEGRCYYNGIHIATNMTARYTYPCVQAVCKAHRRRVILTGCPAPKGTRLNEPYVTAWPNCCGTT
;
A
#
# COMPACT_ATOMS: atom_id res chain seq x y z
N MET A 1 -42.13 -52.68 29.55
CA MET A 1 -42.89 -51.41 29.52
C MET A 1 -42.24 -50.46 30.52
N VAL A 2 -41.80 -49.30 30.01
CA VAL A 2 -41.17 -48.09 30.60
C VAL A 2 -40.71 -48.12 32.07
N PRO A 3 -39.41 -47.90 32.36
CA PRO A 3 -38.96 -47.41 33.64
C PRO A 3 -38.75 -45.88 33.66
N SER A 4 -38.71 -45.36 34.89
CA SER A 4 -37.89 -44.23 35.38
C SER A 4 -38.18 -42.83 34.82
N SER A 5 -38.77 -41.89 35.57
CA SER A 5 -38.37 -41.26 36.84
C SER A 5 -37.24 -40.19 36.74
N TRP A 6 -37.66 -38.90 36.67
CA TRP A 6 -37.03 -37.65 37.17
C TRP A 6 -35.61 -37.24 36.67
N PRO A 7 -35.13 -35.98 36.86
CA PRO A 7 -35.80 -34.68 36.89
C PRO A 7 -35.16 -33.60 35.98
N MET A 8 -35.93 -32.54 35.80
CA MET A 8 -35.57 -31.19 35.39
C MET A 8 -34.48 -30.58 36.32
N LYS A 9 -33.41 -29.97 35.78
CA LYS A 9 -33.03 -28.55 36.00
C LYS A 9 -31.53 -28.21 35.87
N LEU A 10 -31.35 -27.01 35.32
CA LEU A 10 -30.28 -26.02 35.58
C LEU A 10 -28.95 -26.24 34.87
N LEU A 11 -28.94 -25.87 33.59
CA LEU A 11 -27.72 -25.47 32.89
C LEU A 11 -27.34 -24.05 33.36
N TRP A 12 -26.28 -23.94 34.15
CA TRP A 12 -25.66 -22.64 34.48
C TRP A 12 -24.82 -22.20 33.28
N ILE A 13 -25.27 -21.18 32.54
CA ILE A 13 -24.46 -20.55 31.49
C ILE A 13 -23.46 -19.63 32.18
N VAL A 14 -22.22 -20.08 32.29
CA VAL A 14 -21.08 -19.25 32.71
C VAL A 14 -20.71 -18.36 31.54
N VAL A 15 -21.11 -17.08 31.58
CA VAL A 15 -20.68 -16.10 30.58
C VAL A 15 -19.26 -15.70 30.92
N ALA A 16 -18.29 -16.35 30.27
CA ALA A 16 -16.89 -15.98 30.35
C ALA A 16 -16.67 -14.62 29.67
N SER A 17 -16.40 -13.60 30.48
CA SER A 17 -16.06 -12.25 30.03
C SER A 17 -14.70 -12.24 29.34
N TYR A 18 -14.68 -12.46 28.02
CA TYR A 18 -13.46 -12.34 27.23
C TYR A 18 -13.14 -10.85 27.00
N LYS A 19 -12.00 -10.40 27.50
CA LYS A 19 -11.46 -9.06 27.21
C LYS A 19 -11.00 -9.06 25.75
N ILE A 20 -11.73 -8.38 24.86
CA ILE A 20 -11.31 -8.18 23.47
C ILE A 20 -10.20 -7.13 23.47
N ALA A 21 -8.95 -7.57 23.34
CA ALA A 21 -7.84 -6.67 23.05
C ALA A 21 -8.01 -6.16 21.60
N PHE A 22 -8.45 -4.91 21.45
CA PHE A 22 -8.51 -4.24 20.16
C PHE A 22 -7.07 -3.92 19.70
N SER A 23 -6.51 -4.76 18.84
CA SER A 23 -5.26 -4.47 18.14
C SER A 23 -5.57 -3.44 17.05
N THR A 24 -5.13 -2.20 17.24
CA THR A 24 -5.17 -1.18 16.18
C THR A 24 -4.19 -1.60 15.10
N ARG A 25 -4.69 -2.35 14.12
CA ARG A 25 -3.96 -2.63 12.88
C ARG A 25 -3.77 -1.28 12.20
N THR A 26 -2.53 -0.78 12.18
CA THR A 26 -2.12 0.32 11.32
C THR A 26 -2.60 -0.06 9.91
N GLN A 27 -3.58 0.68 9.39
CA GLN A 27 -4.08 0.47 8.05
C GLN A 27 -3.01 1.01 7.10
N GLU A 28 -1.99 0.20 6.85
CA GLU A 28 -1.17 0.35 5.67
C GLU A 28 -2.12 0.08 4.51
N SER A 29 -2.69 1.15 3.95
CA SER A 29 -3.53 1.10 2.77
C SER A 29 -2.72 0.39 1.69
N ALA A 30 -3.02 -0.89 1.47
CA ALA A 30 -2.40 -1.69 0.44
C ALA A 30 -2.65 -0.98 -0.89
N PHE A 31 -1.56 -0.65 -1.59
CA PHE A 31 -1.60 -0.14 -2.94
C PHE A 31 -2.51 -1.03 -3.79
N ASP A 32 -3.58 -0.47 -4.37
CA ASP A 32 -4.52 -1.17 -5.25
C ASP A 32 -3.93 -1.21 -6.68
N PRO A 33 -3.42 -2.36 -7.15
CA PRO A 33 -2.80 -2.49 -8.46
C PRO A 33 -3.81 -2.46 -9.62
N SER A 34 -5.12 -2.36 -9.35
CA SER A 34 -6.16 -2.38 -10.40
C SER A 34 -6.10 -1.15 -11.31
N HIS A 35 -5.43 -0.08 -10.87
CA HIS A 35 -5.20 1.15 -11.65
C HIS A 35 -3.72 1.59 -11.67
N GLY A 36 -2.83 0.82 -11.05
CA GLY A 36 -1.42 1.18 -10.87
C GLY A 36 -0.52 -0.03 -11.11
N GLY A 37 0.38 0.08 -12.08
CA GLY A 37 1.14 -1.05 -12.61
C GLY A 37 1.88 -1.92 -11.58
N VAL A 38 2.23 -3.12 -12.02
CA VAL A 38 2.90 -4.15 -11.22
C VAL A 38 4.17 -3.61 -10.55
N LEU A 39 4.28 -3.78 -9.22
CA LEU A 39 5.47 -3.49 -8.43
C LEU A 39 6.25 -4.79 -8.17
N ARG A 40 7.50 -4.88 -8.65
CA ARG A 40 8.41 -6.02 -8.37
C ARG A 40 9.78 -5.52 -7.91
N PHE A 41 10.49 -6.36 -7.17
CA PHE A 41 11.85 -6.08 -6.72
C PHE A 41 12.77 -7.19 -7.21
N GLU A 42 13.80 -6.82 -7.97
CA GLU A 42 14.68 -7.76 -8.68
C GLU A 42 16.11 -7.26 -8.56
N GLU A 43 17.00 -8.02 -7.90
CA GLU A 43 18.46 -7.78 -7.92
C GLU A 43 18.88 -6.30 -7.75
N GLY A 44 18.38 -5.62 -6.72
CA GLY A 44 18.72 -4.21 -6.49
C GLY A 44 18.00 -3.21 -7.42
N ARG A 45 16.93 -3.63 -8.10
CA ARG A 45 16.07 -2.79 -8.94
C ARG A 45 14.61 -2.88 -8.49
N CYS A 46 13.85 -1.84 -8.80
CA CYS A 46 12.41 -1.80 -8.65
C CYS A 46 11.79 -1.78 -10.04
N TYR A 47 10.89 -2.69 -10.33
CA TYR A 47 10.01 -2.60 -11.48
C TYR A 47 8.73 -1.91 -11.04
N TYR A 48 8.42 -0.74 -11.58
CA TYR A 48 7.22 0.01 -11.26
C TYR A 48 6.61 0.60 -12.54
N ASN A 49 5.32 0.31 -12.77
CA ASN A 49 4.55 0.83 -13.89
C ASN A 49 5.27 0.70 -15.25
N GLY A 50 5.79 -0.50 -15.54
CA GLY A 50 6.46 -0.81 -16.80
C GLY A 50 7.96 -0.47 -16.87
N ILE A 51 8.52 0.20 -15.86
CA ILE A 51 9.91 0.72 -15.91
C ILE A 51 10.76 0.07 -14.82
N HIS A 52 11.98 -0.34 -15.19
CA HIS A 52 13.02 -0.73 -14.24
C HIS A 52 13.77 0.50 -13.73
N ILE A 53 13.81 0.65 -12.41
CA ILE A 53 14.47 1.74 -11.70
C ILE A 53 15.59 1.12 -10.85
N ALA A 54 16.83 1.51 -11.06
CA ALA A 54 17.94 1.07 -10.20
C ALA A 54 17.81 1.63 -8.77
N THR A 55 18.38 0.94 -7.79
CA THR A 55 18.35 1.40 -6.40
C THR A 55 18.86 2.83 -6.26
N ASN A 56 18.13 3.65 -5.51
CA ASN A 56 18.37 5.08 -5.30
C ASN A 56 18.22 5.96 -6.55
N MET A 57 17.85 5.40 -7.70
CA MET A 57 17.53 6.16 -8.89
C MET A 57 16.06 6.59 -8.91
N THR A 58 15.80 7.55 -9.79
CA THR A 58 14.50 8.22 -9.92
C THR A 58 13.93 7.98 -11.31
N ALA A 59 12.65 7.64 -11.40
CA ALA A 59 11.86 7.69 -12.62
C ALA A 59 10.74 8.72 -12.49
N ARG A 60 10.35 9.35 -13.59
CA ARG A 60 9.29 10.37 -13.65
C ARG A 60 8.22 9.88 -14.60
N TYR A 61 6.97 9.97 -14.18
CA TYR A 61 5.82 9.46 -14.92
C TYR A 61 4.89 10.62 -15.32
N THR A 62 4.25 10.45 -16.47
CA THR A 62 3.15 11.33 -16.93
C THR A 62 1.83 10.92 -16.30
N TYR A 63 1.54 9.62 -16.24
CA TYR A 63 0.35 9.08 -15.61
C TYR A 63 0.68 7.82 -14.77
N PRO A 64 0.37 7.80 -13.46
CA PRO A 64 0.01 8.98 -12.66
C PRO A 64 1.16 10.00 -12.66
N CYS A 65 0.85 11.30 -12.56
CA CYS A 65 1.87 12.38 -12.60
C CYS A 65 2.69 12.37 -11.29
N VAL A 66 3.71 11.52 -11.23
CA VAL A 66 4.52 11.29 -10.03
C VAL A 66 6.00 11.10 -10.37
N GLN A 67 6.85 11.39 -9.39
CA GLN A 67 8.24 10.95 -9.35
C GLN A 67 8.36 9.70 -8.47
N ALA A 68 8.97 8.64 -8.96
CA ALA A 68 9.23 7.41 -8.20
C ALA A 68 10.73 7.29 -7.87
N VAL A 69 11.06 6.99 -6.61
CA VAL A 69 12.42 6.68 -6.16
C VAL A 69 12.48 5.23 -5.69
N CYS A 70 13.37 4.44 -6.28
CA CYS A 70 13.54 3.04 -5.90
C CYS A 70 14.39 2.89 -4.65
N LYS A 71 13.89 2.10 -3.68
CA LYS A 71 14.66 1.65 -2.51
C LYS A 71 14.62 0.12 -2.44
N ALA A 72 15.30 -0.56 -3.37
CA ALA A 72 15.20 -2.01 -3.51
C ALA A 72 15.66 -2.78 -2.25
N HIS A 73 16.71 -2.31 -1.56
CA HIS A 73 17.15 -2.91 -0.28
C HIS A 73 16.08 -2.86 0.82
N ARG A 74 15.18 -1.88 0.75
CA ARG A 74 14.04 -1.73 1.68
C ARG A 74 12.73 -2.22 1.07
N ARG A 75 12.79 -2.86 -0.11
CA ARG A 75 11.64 -3.37 -0.87
C ARG A 75 10.48 -2.37 -0.93
N ARG A 76 10.79 -1.10 -1.23
CA ARG A 76 9.79 -0.04 -1.37
C ARG A 76 10.12 0.91 -2.51
N VAL A 77 9.08 1.54 -3.05
CA VAL A 77 9.17 2.67 -3.98
C VAL A 77 8.52 3.86 -3.30
N ILE A 78 9.20 5.02 -3.35
CA ILE A 78 8.69 6.27 -2.79
C ILE A 78 8.12 7.08 -3.94
N LEU A 79 6.84 7.42 -3.87
CA LEU A 79 6.16 8.23 -4.88
C LEU A 79 5.99 9.66 -4.35
N THR A 80 6.41 10.63 -5.15
CA THR A 80 6.16 12.06 -4.93
C THR A 80 5.20 12.53 -6.01
N GLY A 81 3.97 12.87 -5.61
CA GLY A 81 2.97 13.42 -6.51
C GLY A 81 3.09 14.94 -6.69
N CYS A 82 2.01 15.54 -7.16
CA CYS A 82 1.86 16.99 -7.25
C CYS A 82 1.23 17.56 -5.96
N PRO A 83 1.43 18.85 -5.64
CA PRO A 83 2.29 19.81 -6.35
C PRO A 83 3.78 19.50 -6.15
N ALA A 84 4.60 19.81 -7.16
CA ALA A 84 6.04 19.61 -7.05
C ALA A 84 6.64 20.53 -5.96
N PRO A 85 7.58 20.04 -5.15
CA PRO A 85 8.27 20.87 -4.15
C PRO A 85 8.93 22.09 -4.78
N LYS A 86 9.01 23.20 -4.01
CA LYS A 86 9.68 24.43 -4.44
C LYS A 86 11.12 24.15 -4.88
N GLY A 87 11.54 24.73 -6.00
CA GLY A 87 12.88 24.56 -6.54
C GLY A 87 13.11 23.26 -7.33
N THR A 88 12.06 22.46 -7.57
CA THR A 88 12.18 21.31 -8.47
C THR A 88 12.50 21.79 -9.89
N ARG A 89 13.62 21.33 -10.46
CA ARG A 89 14.01 21.66 -11.83
C ARG A 89 13.14 20.91 -12.85
N LEU A 90 12.63 21.65 -13.82
CA LEU A 90 12.01 21.10 -15.02
C LEU A 90 13.09 20.31 -15.78
N ASN A 91 12.80 19.07 -16.18
CA ASN A 91 13.71 18.32 -17.04
C ASN A 91 13.29 18.50 -18.49
N GLU A 92 14.22 19.01 -19.30
CA GLU A 92 13.93 19.46 -20.66
C GLU A 92 13.91 18.40 -21.77
N PRO A 93 14.22 17.10 -21.58
CA PRO A 93 13.79 16.12 -22.58
C PRO A 93 12.38 15.57 -22.33
N TYR A 94 11.81 15.71 -21.13
CA TYR A 94 10.54 15.07 -20.75
C TYR A 94 9.50 16.10 -20.31
N VAL A 95 9.05 16.90 -21.29
CA VAL A 95 8.08 17.99 -21.09
C VAL A 95 6.71 17.53 -20.59
N THR A 96 6.38 16.25 -20.68
CA THR A 96 5.09 15.70 -20.23
C THR A 96 5.16 14.91 -18.92
N ALA A 97 6.35 14.66 -18.36
CA ALA A 97 6.50 13.89 -17.13
C ALA A 97 6.60 14.80 -15.90
N TRP A 98 6.43 14.25 -14.69
CA TRP A 98 6.63 14.99 -13.45
C TRP A 98 7.98 15.72 -13.46
N PRO A 99 8.08 17.00 -13.08
CA PRO A 99 7.04 17.85 -12.49
C PRO A 99 6.18 18.60 -13.51
N ASN A 100 6.45 18.51 -14.82
CA ASN A 100 5.79 19.32 -15.85
C ASN A 100 4.28 19.02 -15.96
N CYS A 101 3.86 17.77 -15.73
CA CYS A 101 2.43 17.39 -15.69
C CYS A 101 1.67 17.89 -14.44
N CYS A 102 2.32 18.54 -13.46
CA CYS A 102 1.66 19.00 -12.25
C CYS A 102 0.75 20.23 -12.43
N GLY A 103 0.80 20.90 -13.58
CA GLY A 103 -0.06 22.05 -13.89
C GLY A 103 -1.27 21.72 -14.77
N THR A 104 -1.42 20.47 -15.20
CA THR A 104 -2.43 20.04 -16.19
C THR A 104 -3.59 19.23 -15.60
N THR A 105 -3.67 19.10 -14.27
CA THR A 105 -4.74 18.40 -13.54
C THR A 105 -5.52 19.39 -12.71
#